data_AF-A0A1G2BPK7-F1
#
_entry.id   AF-A0A1G2BPK7-F1
#
_cell.length_a   1.000
_cell.length_b   1.000
_cell.length_c   1.000
_cell.angle_alpha   90.00
_cell.angle_beta   90.00
_cell.angle_gamma   90.00
#
_symmetry.space_group_name_H-M   'P 1'
#
loop_
_entity.id
_entity.type
_entity.pdbx_description
1 polymer ?
#
loop_
_entity_poly.entity_id
_entity_poly.type
_entity_poly.pdbx_seq_one_letter_code
_entity_poly.pdbx_strand_id
1 'polypeptide(L)'
;MVLAFYGQQISQEQLARLLQVSKKYGTARKQLVRIAKKLGFRVIAQHRGTVQDLLRHIRAGCPVIVNYLEPSDNEGHYAVVVGFRNGSIILNDPWNGRGFKIPLREFLKRWRGTTPAGAPYSRWWMTMQCN
;
A
#
# COMPACT_ATOMS: atom_id res chain seq x y z
N MET A 1 -6.53 8.65 -2.34
CA MET A 1 -5.62 8.24 -3.43
C MET A 1 -6.20 7.09 -4.25
N VAL A 2 -6.18 5.85 -3.78
CA VAL A 2 -6.58 4.69 -4.60
C VAL A 2 -8.07 4.68 -4.93
N LEU A 3 -8.97 4.96 -3.98
CA LEU A 3 -10.41 5.00 -4.26
C LEU A 3 -10.76 6.09 -5.28
N ALA A 4 -10.18 7.29 -5.13
CA ALA A 4 -10.36 8.38 -6.07
C ALA A 4 -9.85 8.04 -7.49
N PHE A 5 -8.79 7.23 -7.62
CA PHE A 5 -8.33 6.71 -8.92
C PHE A 5 -9.42 5.89 -9.63
N TYR A 6 -10.25 5.17 -8.88
CA TYR A 6 -11.41 4.44 -9.39
C TYR A 6 -12.70 5.27 -9.41
N GLY A 7 -12.62 6.60 -9.30
CA GLY A 7 -13.79 7.49 -9.30
C GLY A 7 -14.62 7.50 -8.02
N GLN A 8 -14.19 6.77 -6.97
CA GLN A 8 -14.87 6.74 -5.68
C GLN A 8 -14.40 7.90 -4.79
N GLN A 9 -15.27 8.88 -4.60
CA GLN A 9 -15.01 10.04 -3.75
C GLN A 9 -15.47 9.75 -2.31
N ILE A 10 -14.53 9.37 -1.45
CA ILE A 10 -14.75 9.15 -0.01
C ILE A 10 -13.76 10.02 0.76
N SER A 11 -14.26 10.80 1.73
CA SER A 11 -13.40 11.65 2.56
C SER A 11 -12.45 10.82 3.43
N GLN A 12 -11.35 11.42 3.89
CA GLN A 12 -10.42 10.71 4.79
C GLN A 12 -11.09 10.33 6.11
N GLU A 13 -11.96 11.19 6.64
CA GLU A 13 -12.71 10.95 7.88
C GLU A 13 -13.68 9.79 7.71
N GLN A 14 -14.42 9.75 6.60
CA GLN A 14 -15.31 8.65 6.27
C GLN A 14 -14.54 7.33 6.12
N LEU A 15 -13.42 7.36 5.40
CA LEU A 15 -12.58 6.19 5.19
C LEU A 15 -11.96 5.70 6.52
N ALA A 16 -11.53 6.60 7.40
CA ALA A 16 -11.00 6.27 8.72
C ALA A 16 -12.05 5.60 9.61
N ARG A 17 -13.30 6.07 9.58
CA ARG A 17 -14.44 5.43 10.28
C ARG A 17 -14.71 4.02 9.73
N LEU A 18 -14.73 3.86 8.41
CA LEU A 18 -14.94 2.56 7.76
C LEU A 18 -13.83 1.55 8.10
N LEU A 19 -12.57 2.00 8.11
CA LEU A 19 -11.39 1.17 8.39
C LEU A 19 -11.21 0.84 9.88
N GLN A 20 -11.99 1.46 10.77
CA GLN A 20 -11.87 1.31 12.22
C GLN A 20 -10.42 1.52 12.68
N VAL A 21 -9.82 2.63 12.24
CA VAL A 21 -8.42 2.96 12.51
C VAL A 21 -8.17 2.94 14.02
N SER A 22 -7.21 2.12 14.46
CA SER A 22 -6.76 2.13 15.85
C SER A 22 -5.81 3.30 16.07
N LYS A 23 -6.06 4.12 17.09
CA LYS A 23 -5.11 5.16 17.50
C LYS A 23 -3.73 4.60 17.91
N LYS A 24 -3.68 3.34 18.37
CA LYS A 24 -2.45 2.70 18.86
C LYS A 24 -1.68 1.95 17.77
N TYR A 25 -2.38 1.37 16.79
CA TYR A 25 -1.77 0.46 15.81
C TYR A 25 -2.03 0.83 14.34
N GLY A 26 -2.72 1.95 14.09
CA GLY A 26 -3.11 2.38 12.76
C GLY A 26 -4.14 1.46 12.10
N THR A 27 -4.01 1.30 10.78
CA THR A 27 -4.94 0.47 9.97
C THR A 27 -4.38 -0.93 9.74
N ALA A 28 -5.13 -1.96 10.12
CA ALA A 28 -4.75 -3.34 9.82
C ALA A 28 -4.92 -3.69 8.32
N ARG A 29 -3.95 -4.39 7.75
CA ARG A 29 -3.98 -4.90 6.35
C ARG A 29 -5.26 -5.66 6.02
N LYS A 30 -5.75 -6.48 6.94
CA LYS A 30 -7.01 -7.24 6.79
C LYS A 30 -8.22 -6.31 6.64
N GLN A 31 -8.23 -5.16 7.33
CA GLN A 31 -9.31 -4.18 7.20
C GLN A 31 -9.27 -3.47 5.84
N LEU A 32 -8.09 -3.11 5.33
CA LEU A 32 -7.97 -2.55 3.97
C LEU A 32 -8.58 -3.49 2.92
N VAL A 33 -8.22 -4.78 2.97
CA VAL A 33 -8.78 -5.80 2.08
C VAL A 33 -10.29 -5.94 2.26
N ARG A 34 -10.78 -5.99 3.51
CA ARG A 34 -12.20 -6.13 3.81
C ARG A 34 -13.02 -4.95 3.28
N ILE A 35 -12.59 -3.73 3.53
CA ILE A 35 -13.30 -2.52 3.10
C ILE A 35 -13.27 -2.38 1.58
N ALA A 36 -12.13 -2.63 0.94
CA ALA A 36 -12.05 -2.63 -0.52
C ALA A 36 -13.04 -3.63 -1.15
N LYS A 37 -13.15 -4.85 -0.62
CA LYS A 37 -14.15 -5.83 -1.07
C LYS A 37 -15.59 -5.37 -0.82
N LYS A 38 -15.88 -4.77 0.35
CA LYS A 38 -17.20 -4.21 0.67
C LYS A 38 -17.62 -3.07 -0.26
N LEU A 39 -16.65 -2.32 -0.78
CA LEU A 39 -16.87 -1.26 -1.78
C LEU A 39 -17.03 -1.81 -3.22
N GLY A 40 -17.11 -3.13 -3.40
CA GLY A 40 -17.36 -3.77 -4.69
C GLY A 40 -16.11 -4.08 -5.51
N PHE A 41 -14.91 -3.81 -5.00
CA PHE A 41 -13.67 -4.09 -5.73
C PHE A 41 -13.27 -5.57 -5.66
N ARG A 42 -12.79 -6.09 -6.79
CA ARG A 42 -12.05 -7.35 -6.80
C ARG A 42 -10.63 -7.09 -6.31
N VAL A 43 -10.27 -7.71 -5.17
CA VAL A 43 -9.00 -7.43 -4.46
C VAL A 43 -8.07 -8.63 -4.54
N ILE A 44 -6.81 -8.37 -4.88
CA ILE A 44 -5.69 -9.28 -4.68
C ILE A 44 -4.82 -8.71 -3.56
N ALA A 45 -4.48 -9.52 -2.57
CA ALA A 45 -3.56 -9.14 -1.51
C ALA A 45 -2.66 -10.33 -1.17
N GLN A 46 -1.35 -10.09 -1.11
CA GLN A 46 -0.36 -11.15 -0.92
C GLN A 46 0.75 -10.70 0.02
N HIS A 47 1.49 -11.67 0.53
CA HIS A 47 2.76 -11.49 1.24
C HIS A 47 3.88 -12.14 0.44
N ARG A 48 5.14 -11.84 0.78
CA ARG A 48 6.33 -12.37 0.08
C ARG A 48 6.35 -12.03 -1.42
N GLY A 49 5.70 -10.92 -1.80
CA GLY A 49 5.64 -10.47 -3.18
C GLY A 49 7.00 -10.14 -3.77
N THR A 50 7.07 -10.09 -5.09
CA THR A 50 8.22 -9.65 -5.85
C THR A 50 7.96 -8.28 -6.45
N VAL A 51 9.03 -7.58 -6.85
CA VAL A 51 8.89 -6.30 -7.55
C VAL A 51 8.19 -6.51 -8.89
N GLN A 52 8.45 -7.64 -9.55
CA GLN A 52 7.78 -8.06 -10.77
C GLN A 52 6.26 -8.17 -10.60
N ASP A 53 5.78 -8.65 -9.44
CA ASP A 53 4.34 -8.70 -9.15
C ASP A 53 3.73 -7.30 -9.11
N LEU A 54 4.40 -6.35 -8.44
CA LEU A 54 3.94 -4.96 -8.36
C LEU A 54 3.90 -4.33 -9.76
N LEU A 55 4.99 -4.48 -10.52
CA LEU A 55 5.11 -3.90 -11.85
C LEU A 55 4.12 -4.49 -12.85
N ARG A 56 3.76 -5.78 -12.73
CA ARG A 56 2.73 -6.39 -13.57
C ARG A 56 1.39 -5.66 -13.40
N HIS A 57 0.98 -5.39 -12.17
CA HIS A 57 -0.27 -4.70 -11.89
C HIS A 57 -0.23 -3.23 -12.29
N ILE A 58 0.89 -2.54 -12.04
CA ILE A 58 1.06 -1.14 -12.44
C ILE A 58 0.99 -0.99 -13.97
N ARG A 59 1.63 -1.89 -14.72
CA ARG A 59 1.56 -1.89 -16.20
C ARG A 59 0.16 -2.18 -16.73
N ALA A 60 -0.65 -2.93 -15.98
CA ALA A 60 -2.06 -3.15 -16.28
C ALA A 60 -2.95 -1.96 -15.86
N GLY A 61 -2.36 -0.84 -15.44
CA GLY A 61 -3.10 0.37 -15.02
C GLY A 61 -3.57 0.34 -13.57
N CYS A 62 -3.18 -0.67 -12.77
CA CYS A 62 -3.72 -0.88 -11.44
C CYS A 62 -2.79 -0.34 -10.35
N PRO A 63 -3.24 0.62 -9.52
CA PRO A 63 -2.45 1.12 -8.40
C PRO A 63 -2.23 0.02 -7.36
N VAL A 64 -0.98 -0.13 -6.92
CA VAL A 64 -0.60 -1.16 -5.94
C VAL A 64 -0.30 -0.51 -4.61
N ILE A 65 -1.02 -0.89 -3.55
CA ILE A 65 -0.74 -0.46 -2.18
C ILE A 65 0.30 -1.40 -1.57
N VAL A 66 1.33 -0.86 -0.94
CA VAL A 66 2.34 -1.62 -0.19
C VAL A 66 2.34 -1.18 1.27
N ASN A 67 2.82 -2.07 2.15
CA ASN A 67 3.21 -1.70 3.50
C ASN A 67 4.71 -1.86 3.66
N TYR A 68 5.39 -0.80 4.07
CA TYR A 68 6.85 -0.75 4.19
C TYR A 68 7.25 0.08 5.42
N LEU A 69 8.52 0.01 5.82
CA LEU A 69 9.09 0.89 6.84
C LEU A 69 9.48 2.22 6.19
N GLU A 70 8.81 3.30 6.59
CA GLU A 70 9.08 4.65 6.10
C GLU A 70 10.54 5.06 6.44
N PRO A 71 11.27 5.76 5.55
CA PRO A 71 12.70 6.03 5.73
C PRO A 71 13.11 6.93 6.89
N SER A 72 12.29 7.90 7.24
CA SER A 72 12.56 8.92 8.24
C SER A 72 12.50 8.35 9.66
N ASP A 73 11.41 7.66 9.99
CA ASP A 73 11.15 7.20 11.37
C ASP A 73 11.17 5.66 11.53
N ASN A 74 11.39 4.91 10.44
CA ASN A 74 11.32 3.44 10.41
C ASN A 74 9.97 2.88 10.89
N GLU A 75 8.90 3.65 10.73
CA GLU A 75 7.55 3.23 11.09
C GLU A 75 6.84 2.50 9.94
N GLY A 76 5.95 1.57 10.31
CA GLY A 76 5.14 0.86 9.33
C GLY A 76 4.15 1.81 8.64
N HIS A 77 4.30 1.99 7.33
CA HIS A 77 3.55 2.95 6.54
C HIS A 77 2.94 2.33 5.28
N TYR A 78 1.85 2.91 4.80
CA TYR A 78 1.21 2.50 3.55
C TYR A 78 1.46 3.52 2.46
N ALA A 79 1.93 3.05 1.30
CA ALA A 79 2.14 3.89 0.13
C ALA A 79 1.57 3.23 -1.12
N VAL A 80 1.34 4.02 -2.17
CA VAL A 80 0.89 3.52 -3.47
C VAL A 80 2.08 3.51 -4.43
N VAL A 81 2.46 2.32 -4.92
CA VAL A 81 3.46 2.19 -5.97
C VAL A 81 2.82 2.60 -7.30
N VAL A 82 3.47 3.55 -7.97
CA VAL A 82 3.00 4.10 -9.25
C VAL A 82 4.00 3.91 -10.38
N GLY A 83 5.19 3.37 -10.10
CA GLY A 83 6.15 3.05 -11.15
C GLY A 83 7.52 2.61 -10.66
N PHE A 84 8.40 2.39 -11.63
CA PHE A 84 9.82 2.11 -11.43
C PHE A 84 10.61 2.82 -12.52
N ARG A 85 11.59 3.63 -12.13
CA ARG A 85 12.42 4.40 -13.06
C ARG A 85 13.81 4.62 -12.47
N ASN A 86 14.84 4.53 -13.32
CA ASN A 86 16.24 4.80 -12.96
C ASN A 86 16.69 4.03 -11.70
N GLY A 87 16.27 2.76 -11.57
CA GLY A 87 16.64 1.92 -10.41
C GLY A 87 15.85 2.20 -9.13
N SER A 88 14.85 3.09 -9.16
CA SER A 88 14.05 3.46 -7.99
C SER A 88 12.58 3.10 -8.16
N ILE A 89 11.96 2.67 -7.06
CA ILE A 89 10.50 2.56 -6.94
C ILE A 89 9.94 3.97 -6.73
N ILE A 90 8.84 4.26 -7.41
CA ILE A 90 8.13 5.54 -7.31
C ILE A 90 6.84 5.31 -6.52
N LEU A 91 6.67 6.08 -5.46
CA LEU A 91 5.55 6.01 -4.52
C LEU A 91 4.74 7.31 -4.54
N ASN A 92 3.43 7.20 -4.41
CA ASN A 92 2.62 8.24 -3.81
C ASN A 92 2.44 7.86 -2.34
N ASP A 93 3.12 8.60 -1.48
CA ASP A 93 3.23 8.32 -0.06
C ASP A 93 2.52 9.44 0.72
N PRO A 94 1.59 9.12 1.64
CA PRO A 94 0.92 10.13 2.45
C PRO A 94 1.86 11.06 3.24
N TRP A 95 3.04 10.57 3.61
CA TRP A 95 4.04 11.30 4.40
C TRP A 95 5.06 12.02 3.50
N ASN A 96 5.60 11.31 2.51
CA ASN A 96 6.66 11.80 1.64
C ASN A 96 6.15 12.51 0.36
N GLY A 97 4.84 12.50 0.13
CA GLY A 97 4.20 13.14 -0.99
C GLY A 97 4.16 12.31 -2.28
N ARG A 98 3.72 12.97 -3.36
CA ARG A 98 3.53 12.36 -4.69
C ARG A 98 4.87 12.19 -5.40
N GLY A 99 5.11 11.01 -5.97
CA GLY A 99 6.32 10.75 -6.75
C GLY A 99 7.58 10.58 -5.91
N PHE A 100 7.45 10.26 -4.62
CA PHE A 100 8.55 9.90 -3.74
C PHE A 100 9.37 8.75 -4.35
N LYS A 101 10.69 8.90 -4.42
CA LYS A 101 11.59 7.94 -5.05
C LYS A 101 12.45 7.28 -3.99
N ILE A 102 12.45 5.96 -4.01
CA ILE A 102 13.29 5.15 -3.14
C ILE A 102 14.10 4.15 -3.98
N PRO A 103 15.43 4.06 -3.81
CA PRO A 103 16.24 3.06 -4.52
C PRO A 103 15.70 1.66 -4.28
N LEU A 104 15.65 0.82 -5.32
CA LEU A 104 15.05 -0.51 -5.25
C LEU A 104 15.63 -1.36 -4.12
N ARG A 105 16.96 -1.33 -3.97
CA ARG A 105 17.67 -2.06 -2.92
C ARG A 105 17.21 -1.64 -1.53
N GLU A 106 16.94 -0.34 -1.35
CA GLU A 106 16.49 0.20 -0.07
C GLU A 106 15.02 -0.13 0.19
N PHE A 107 14.17 0.02 -0.83
CA PHE A 107 12.77 -0.39 -0.75
C PHE A 107 12.65 -1.86 -0.33
N LEU A 108 13.42 -2.77 -0.94
CA LEU A 108 13.38 -4.19 -0.63
C LEU A 108 13.73 -4.51 0.83
N LYS A 109 14.68 -3.78 1.43
CA LYS A 109 15.01 -3.92 2.86
C LYS A 109 13.87 -3.44 3.76
N ARG A 110 13.18 -2.39 3.33
CA ARG A 110 12.09 -1.75 4.06
C ARG A 110 10.73 -2.38 3.83
N TRP A 111 10.57 -3.20 2.80
CA TRP A 111 9.30 -3.82 2.43
C TRP A 111 8.96 -4.99 3.37
N ARG A 112 8.66 -4.65 4.62
CA ARG A 112 8.36 -5.53 5.75
C ARG A 112 7.59 -4.77 6.82
N GLY A 113 7.01 -5.50 7.77
CA GLY A 113 6.35 -4.92 8.92
C GLY A 113 6.03 -5.97 9.98
N THR A 114 5.33 -5.55 11.03
CA THR A 114 4.89 -6.41 12.15
C THR A 114 3.38 -6.32 12.32
N THR A 115 2.76 -7.44 12.68
CA THR A 115 1.35 -7.47 13.09
C THR A 115 1.17 -6.80 14.44
N PRO A 116 -0.07 -6.45 14.85
CA PRO A 116 -0.33 -5.97 16.21
C PRO A 116 0.13 -6.94 17.31
N ALA A 117 0.17 -8.25 17.01
CA ALA A 117 0.68 -9.28 17.92
C ALA A 117 2.21 -9.45 17.87
N GLY A 118 2.94 -8.55 17.19
CA GLY A 118 4.40 -8.59 17.05
C GLY A 118 4.93 -9.54 15.98
N ALA A 119 4.10 -10.43 15.42
CA ALA A 119 4.56 -11.36 14.38
C ALA A 119 5.04 -10.63 13.11
N PRO A 120 6.25 -10.90 12.60
CA PRO A 120 6.78 -10.22 11.42
C PRO A 120 6.12 -10.72 10.13
N TYR A 121 6.15 -9.88 9.12
CA TYR A 121 5.81 -10.24 7.75
C TYR A 121 6.68 -9.45 6.78
N SER A 122 6.79 -9.97 5.55
CA SER A 122 7.57 -9.33 4.51
C SER A 122 6.76 -9.19 3.23
N ARG A 123 7.08 -8.12 2.50
CA ARG A 123 6.70 -7.87 1.12
C ARG A 123 5.20 -7.99 0.90
N TRP A 124 4.43 -7.34 1.77
CA TRP A 124 2.99 -7.29 1.66
C TRP A 124 2.56 -6.22 0.67
N TRP A 125 1.60 -6.57 -0.18
CA TRP A 125 0.98 -5.65 -1.11
C TRP A 125 -0.48 -6.04 -1.35
N MET A 126 -1.26 -5.09 -1.84
CA MET A 126 -2.57 -5.34 -2.39
C MET A 126 -2.84 -4.45 -3.61
N THR A 127 -3.72 -4.92 -4.49
CA THR A 127 -4.27 -4.14 -5.59
C THR A 127 -5.77 -4.40 -5.66
N MET A 128 -6.51 -3.39 -6.10
CA MET A 128 -7.83 -3.58 -6.68
C MET A 128 -7.61 -3.88 -8.17
N GLN A 129 -8.32 -4.83 -8.75
CA GLN A 129 -8.18 -5.13 -10.18
C GLN A 129 -8.83 -4.01 -11.01
N CYS A 130 -8.16 -3.63 -12.09
CA CYS A 130 -8.73 -2.82 -13.14
C CYS A 130 -9.60 -3.71 -14.01
N ASN A 131 -10.73 -3.15 -14.44
CA ASN A 131 -11.61 -3.77 -15.44
C ASN A 131 -11.06 -3.53 -16.84
#